data_AF-A0A0D6JBF8-F1
#
_entry.id   AF-A0A0D6JBF8-F1
#
_cell.length_a   1.000
_cell.length_b   1.000
_cell.length_c   1.000
_cell.angle_alpha   90.00
_cell.angle_beta   90.00
_cell.angle_gamma   90.00
#
_symmetry.space_group_name_H-M   'P 1'
#
loop_
_entity.id
_entity.type
_entity.pdbx_description
1 polymer ?
#
loop_
_entity_poly.entity_id
_entity_poly.type
_entity_poly.pdbx_seq_one_letter_code
_entity_poly.pdbx_strand_id
1 'polypeptide(L)'
;MTVEFKNLWRGHPFNESITAPCIADKQLVNLEGKTILPGFPVYANQCAIRMSVALKRAGVTPDQLGRVTTCNAHPREEMHYINASQLAHAINSANLPGFAPVQKIVGADAAQFYPTLFGRTGVIFIQDYWHRSSDAPGRPTGDHIDVWNGYRSSAKWLMEWFSWLGYYSNYADAGQIWFWEVK
;
A
#
# COMPACT_ATOMS: atom_id res chain seq x y z
N MET A 1 11.68 -19.20 -0.54
CA MET A 1 12.36 -18.17 0.28
C MET A 1 11.32 -17.60 1.23
N THR A 2 11.67 -17.41 2.50
CA THR A 2 10.76 -16.80 3.51
C THR A 2 10.96 -15.30 3.50
N VAL A 3 9.86 -14.54 3.44
CA VAL A 3 9.91 -13.08 3.50
C VAL A 3 10.23 -12.63 4.93
N GLU A 4 11.18 -11.72 5.08
CA GLU A 4 11.53 -11.08 6.35
C GLU A 4 11.22 -9.58 6.27
N PHE A 5 10.80 -9.00 7.39
CA PHE A 5 10.40 -7.59 7.46
C PHE A 5 11.54 -6.65 7.08
N LYS A 6 12.78 -6.96 7.47
CA LYS A 6 13.95 -6.16 7.09
C LYS A 6 14.09 -6.02 5.57
N ASN A 7 13.70 -7.04 4.79
CA ASN A 7 13.78 -7.03 3.34
C ASN A 7 12.63 -6.21 2.74
N LEU A 8 11.42 -6.31 3.29
CA LEU A 8 10.30 -5.44 2.93
C LEU A 8 10.62 -3.97 3.20
N TRP A 9 11.12 -3.67 4.40
CA TRP A 9 11.43 -2.30 4.81
C TRP A 9 12.55 -1.70 3.95
N ARG A 10 13.68 -2.39 3.78
CA ARG A 10 14.78 -1.93 2.92
C ARG A 10 14.37 -1.85 1.45
N GLY A 11 13.57 -2.80 0.98
CA GLY A 11 13.08 -2.84 -0.39
C GLY A 11 12.00 -1.81 -0.70
N HIS A 12 11.40 -1.17 0.31
CA HIS A 12 10.33 -0.22 0.08
C HIS A 12 10.86 1.10 -0.52
N PRO A 13 10.41 1.55 -1.71
CA PRO A 13 10.99 2.68 -2.42
C PRO A 13 11.14 3.98 -1.61
N PHE A 14 10.18 4.29 -0.73
CA PHE A 14 10.30 5.48 0.13
C PHE A 14 11.49 5.46 1.08
N ASN A 15 11.90 4.29 1.55
CA ASN A 15 13.04 4.18 2.45
C ASN A 15 14.37 4.37 1.69
N GLU A 16 14.32 4.43 0.36
CA GLU A 16 15.41 4.82 -0.54
C GLU A 16 15.21 6.23 -1.13
N SER A 17 14.28 7.03 -0.59
CA SER A 17 13.91 8.36 -1.10
C SER A 17 13.32 8.35 -2.53
N ILE A 18 12.84 7.20 -3.01
CA ILE A 18 12.15 7.07 -4.30
C ILE A 18 10.65 7.20 -4.06
N THR A 19 10.07 8.33 -4.51
CA THR A 19 8.66 8.64 -4.22
C THR A 19 7.67 7.97 -5.17
N ALA A 20 8.07 7.80 -6.44
CA ALA A 20 7.27 7.21 -7.50
C ALA A 20 8.15 6.24 -8.31
N PRO A 21 8.15 4.93 -8.00
CA PRO A 21 8.92 3.96 -8.78
C PRO A 21 8.33 3.69 -10.17
N CYS A 22 7.02 3.93 -10.38
CA CYS A 22 6.37 3.75 -11.67
C CYS A 22 6.36 5.08 -12.44
N ILE A 23 7.35 5.25 -13.31
CA ILE A 23 7.58 6.42 -14.17
C ILE A 23 7.37 6.02 -15.63
N ALA A 24 6.69 6.85 -16.42
CA ALA A 24 6.50 6.58 -17.84
C ALA A 24 7.84 6.67 -18.61
N ASP A 25 8.19 5.63 -19.36
CA ASP A 25 9.36 5.60 -20.25
C ASP A 25 9.10 6.30 -21.60
N LYS A 26 7.84 6.31 -22.02
CA LYS A 26 7.32 6.95 -23.22
C LYS A 26 5.97 7.60 -22.95
N GLN A 27 5.52 8.44 -23.88
CA GLN A 27 4.16 8.95 -23.80
C GLN A 27 3.15 7.80 -23.88
N LEU A 28 2.21 7.75 -22.94
CA LEU A 28 1.19 6.71 -22.86
C LEU A 28 -0.13 7.27 -22.32
N VAL A 29 -1.20 6.53 -22.49
CA VAL A 29 -2.47 6.77 -21.78
C VAL A 29 -2.62 5.68 -20.72
N ASN A 30 -2.70 6.09 -19.45
CA ASN A 30 -2.83 5.14 -18.34
C ASN A 30 -4.27 4.57 -18.27
N LEU A 31 -4.50 3.63 -17.35
CA LEU A 31 -5.83 3.03 -17.16
C LEU A 31 -6.90 4.01 -16.63
N GLU A 32 -6.51 5.21 -16.20
CA GLU A 32 -7.43 6.30 -15.83
C GLU A 32 -7.80 7.18 -17.05
N GLY A 33 -7.32 6.85 -18.25
CA GLY A 33 -7.52 7.66 -19.46
C GLY A 33 -6.66 8.93 -19.51
N LYS A 34 -5.65 9.07 -18.65
CA LYS A 34 -4.77 10.25 -18.61
C LYS A 34 -3.55 10.04 -19.49
N THR A 35 -3.25 11.04 -20.32
CA THR A 35 -1.98 11.12 -21.05
C THR A 35 -0.84 11.44 -20.09
N ILE A 36 0.16 10.57 -20.03
CA ILE A 36 1.37 10.71 -19.22
C ILE A 36 2.55 10.93 -20.15
N LEU A 37 3.36 11.94 -19.87
CA LEU A 37 4.59 12.23 -20.61
C LEU A 37 5.77 11.42 -20.04
N PRO A 38 6.82 11.17 -20.84
CA PRO A 38 8.03 10.51 -20.35
C PRO A 38 8.61 11.23 -19.13
N GLY A 39 9.09 10.47 -18.14
CA GLY A 39 9.68 11.01 -16.91
C GLY A 39 8.66 11.40 -15.82
N PHE A 40 7.35 11.30 -16.10
CA PHE A 40 6.32 11.57 -15.10
C PHE A 40 5.78 10.28 -14.46
N PRO A 41 5.32 10.34 -13.19
CA PRO A 41 4.61 9.24 -12.55
C PRO A 41 3.38 8.79 -13.36
N VAL A 42 3.28 7.47 -13.61
CA VAL A 42 2.13 6.90 -14.37
C VAL A 42 0.81 7.07 -13.61
N TYR A 43 0.88 7.01 -12.28
CA TYR A 43 -0.25 7.21 -11.36
C TYR A 43 0.15 8.20 -10.26
N ALA A 44 -0.81 9.04 -9.86
CA ALA A 44 -0.62 9.99 -8.76
C ALA A 44 -0.50 9.28 -7.41
N ASN A 45 -1.34 8.26 -7.15
CA ASN A 45 -1.22 7.41 -5.99
C ASN A 45 -0.48 6.11 -6.35
N GLN A 46 0.65 5.86 -5.67
CA GLN A 46 1.49 4.70 -5.91
C GLN A 46 1.70 3.85 -4.64
N CYS A 47 0.79 3.88 -3.67
CA CYS A 47 0.92 3.08 -2.43
C CYS A 47 1.05 1.57 -2.74
N ALA A 48 0.11 1.03 -3.53
CA ALA A 48 0.13 -0.36 -3.96
C ALA A 48 1.39 -0.67 -4.80
N ILE A 49 1.80 0.22 -5.69
CA ILE A 49 3.00 0.03 -6.52
C ILE A 49 4.25 -0.08 -5.63
N ARG A 50 4.44 0.85 -4.68
CA ARG A 50 5.60 0.83 -3.78
C ARG A 50 5.62 -0.40 -2.89
N MET A 51 4.47 -0.79 -2.34
CA MET A 51 4.35 -2.01 -1.56
C MET A 51 4.69 -3.24 -2.41
N SER A 52 4.25 -3.27 -3.67
CA SER A 52 4.51 -4.39 -4.58
C SER A 52 5.98 -4.47 -5.00
N VAL A 53 6.64 -3.33 -5.20
CA VAL A 53 8.09 -3.28 -5.38
C VAL A 53 8.83 -3.78 -4.14
N ALA A 54 8.34 -3.46 -2.93
CA ALA A 54 8.90 -4.00 -1.69
C ALA A 54 8.74 -5.53 -1.61
N LEU A 55 7.57 -6.07 -1.96
CA LEU A 55 7.32 -7.52 -2.05
C LEU A 55 8.26 -8.19 -3.05
N LYS A 56 8.37 -7.63 -4.27
CA LYS A 56 9.30 -8.10 -5.32
C LYS A 56 10.72 -8.21 -4.80
N ARG A 57 11.23 -7.12 -4.20
CA ARG A 57 12.59 -7.03 -3.65
C ARG A 57 12.81 -7.95 -2.45
N ALA A 58 11.74 -8.30 -1.72
CA ALA A 58 11.77 -9.28 -0.65
C ALA A 58 11.62 -10.73 -1.13
N GLY A 59 11.58 -10.97 -2.45
CA GLY A 59 11.59 -12.31 -3.06
C GLY A 59 10.20 -12.87 -3.40
N VAL A 60 9.14 -12.07 -3.31
CA VAL A 60 7.81 -12.46 -3.77
C VAL A 60 7.75 -12.34 -5.30
N THR A 61 7.18 -13.35 -5.97
CA THR A 61 7.03 -13.35 -7.43
C THR A 61 5.59 -13.01 -7.85
N PRO A 62 5.38 -12.53 -9.08
CA PRO A 62 4.03 -12.25 -9.59
C PRO A 62 3.08 -13.46 -9.53
N ASP A 63 3.61 -14.67 -9.67
CA ASP A 63 2.81 -15.90 -9.71
C ASP A 63 2.28 -16.31 -8.34
N GLN A 64 2.93 -15.86 -7.25
CA GLN A 64 2.43 -16.08 -5.90
C GLN A 64 1.19 -15.22 -5.60
N LEU A 65 1.06 -14.03 -6.19
CA LEU A 65 -0.03 -13.08 -5.92
C LEU A 65 -1.22 -13.20 -6.89
N GLY A 66 -1.18 -14.14 -7.83
CA GLY A 66 -2.25 -14.35 -8.80
C GLY A 66 -2.48 -13.15 -9.73
N ARG A 67 -3.74 -12.82 -9.99
CA ARG A 67 -4.14 -11.76 -10.92
C ARG A 67 -4.47 -10.46 -10.17
N VAL A 68 -3.50 -9.57 -10.11
CA VAL A 68 -3.65 -8.19 -9.63
C VAL A 68 -3.45 -7.22 -10.80
N THR A 69 -4.26 -6.16 -10.88
CA THR A 69 -4.17 -5.19 -11.98
C THR A 69 -2.82 -4.47 -11.95
N THR A 70 -2.09 -4.54 -13.06
CA THR A 70 -0.80 -3.87 -13.26
C THR A 70 -0.95 -2.49 -13.90
N CYS A 71 0.11 -1.68 -13.86
CA CYS A 71 0.15 -0.32 -14.38
C CYS A 71 -0.07 -0.15 -15.89
N ASN A 72 -0.05 -1.25 -16.67
CA ASN A 72 -0.14 -1.25 -18.13
C ASN A 72 0.94 -0.40 -18.86
N ALA A 73 1.97 0.03 -18.14
CA ALA A 73 3.10 0.80 -18.65
C ALA A 73 4.42 0.01 -18.59
N HIS A 74 4.52 -0.93 -17.66
CA HIS A 74 5.72 -1.74 -17.40
C HIS A 74 5.39 -3.24 -17.46
N PRO A 75 6.39 -4.11 -17.70
CA PRO A 75 6.21 -5.56 -17.65
C PRO A 75 5.61 -6.02 -16.31
N ARG A 76 4.87 -7.14 -16.32
CA ARG A 76 4.22 -7.70 -15.12
C ARG A 76 5.22 -8.01 -14.01
N GLU A 77 6.44 -8.35 -14.40
CA GLU A 77 7.57 -8.71 -13.56
C GLU A 77 8.08 -7.52 -12.73
N GLU A 78 7.75 -6.28 -13.12
CA GLU A 78 7.97 -5.10 -12.26
C GLU A 78 6.98 -5.01 -11.10
N MET A 79 5.92 -5.83 -11.10
CA MET A 79 4.92 -5.89 -10.04
C MET A 79 4.34 -4.50 -9.72
N HIS A 80 4.22 -3.62 -10.70
CA HIS A 80 3.60 -2.31 -10.52
C HIS A 80 2.07 -2.44 -10.42
N TYR A 81 1.58 -3.00 -9.30
CA TYR A 81 0.17 -3.16 -9.02
C TYR A 81 -0.45 -1.86 -8.54
N ILE A 82 -1.61 -1.51 -9.09
CA ILE A 82 -2.16 -0.16 -8.96
C ILE A 82 -3.31 -0.03 -7.97
N ASN A 83 -3.87 -1.15 -7.52
CA ASN A 83 -5.04 -1.18 -6.66
C ASN A 83 -4.69 -1.80 -5.30
N ALA A 84 -4.80 -1.00 -4.23
CA ALA A 84 -4.42 -1.42 -2.88
C ALA A 84 -5.32 -2.54 -2.33
N SER A 85 -6.64 -2.46 -2.55
CA SER A 85 -7.58 -3.51 -2.15
C SER A 85 -7.30 -4.83 -2.88
N GLN A 86 -7.12 -4.82 -4.21
CA GLN A 86 -6.74 -6.03 -4.96
C GLN A 86 -5.43 -6.62 -4.47
N LEU A 87 -4.43 -5.78 -4.15
CA LEU A 87 -3.16 -6.25 -3.59
C LEU A 87 -3.34 -6.86 -2.20
N ALA A 88 -4.12 -6.24 -1.32
CA ALA A 88 -4.44 -6.76 0.01
C ALA A 88 -5.13 -8.13 -0.07
N HIS A 89 -6.12 -8.27 -0.97
CA HIS A 89 -6.77 -9.54 -1.23
C HIS A 89 -5.80 -10.60 -1.76
N ALA A 90 -4.92 -10.23 -2.69
CA ALA A 90 -3.92 -11.14 -3.24
C ALA A 90 -2.93 -11.63 -2.16
N ILE A 91 -2.41 -10.74 -1.32
CA ILE A 91 -1.54 -11.10 -0.19
C ILE A 91 -2.25 -12.08 0.75
N ASN A 92 -3.52 -11.80 1.06
CA ASN A 92 -4.32 -12.65 1.93
C ASN A 92 -4.52 -14.07 1.37
N SER A 93 -4.74 -14.19 0.06
CA SER A 93 -4.98 -15.46 -0.61
C SER A 93 -3.69 -16.25 -0.88
N ALA A 94 -2.55 -15.56 -1.02
CA ALA A 94 -1.29 -16.16 -1.43
C ALA A 94 -0.60 -17.00 -0.35
N ASN A 95 -0.95 -16.83 0.93
CA ASN A 95 -0.27 -17.46 2.07
C ASN A 95 1.27 -17.34 1.97
N LEU A 96 1.76 -16.11 1.75
CA LEU A 96 3.18 -15.86 1.51
C LEU A 96 4.04 -16.34 2.69
N PRO A 97 5.10 -17.12 2.45
CA PRO A 97 6.02 -17.53 3.50
C PRO A 97 6.59 -16.31 4.25
N GLY A 98 6.46 -16.30 5.58
CA GLY A 98 6.91 -15.21 6.45
C GLY A 98 5.80 -14.24 6.87
N PHE A 99 4.61 -14.31 6.25
CA PHE A 99 3.44 -13.58 6.67
C PHE A 99 2.64 -14.41 7.68
N ALA A 100 2.30 -13.81 8.82
CA ALA A 100 1.29 -14.36 9.71
C ALA A 100 -0.11 -14.28 9.06
N PRO A 101 -1.08 -15.08 9.54
CA PRO A 101 -2.48 -14.92 9.15
C PRO A 101 -2.95 -13.47 9.34
N VAL A 102 -3.83 -13.00 8.46
CA VAL A 102 -4.34 -11.63 8.53
C VAL A 102 -5.07 -11.40 9.86
N GLN A 103 -4.73 -10.32 10.54
CA GLN A 103 -5.52 -9.74 11.61
C GLN A 103 -6.38 -8.63 11.02
N LYS A 104 -7.70 -8.79 11.11
CA LYS A 104 -8.67 -7.79 10.68
C LYS A 104 -9.17 -7.01 11.90
N ILE A 105 -8.99 -5.69 11.88
CA ILE A 105 -9.45 -4.76 12.91
C ILE A 105 -10.59 -3.96 12.29
N VAL A 106 -11.76 -3.96 12.93
CA VAL A 106 -13.04 -3.46 12.36
C VAL A 106 -13.74 -2.52 13.32
N GLY A 107 -14.68 -1.72 12.81
CA GLY A 107 -15.55 -0.88 13.63
C GLY A 107 -14.76 0.11 14.47
N ALA A 108 -15.17 0.30 15.73
CA ALA A 108 -14.52 1.27 16.62
C ALA A 108 -13.02 0.98 16.84
N ASP A 109 -12.61 -0.29 16.79
CA ASP A 109 -11.21 -0.68 16.98
C ASP A 109 -10.33 -0.28 15.80
N ALA A 110 -10.91 -0.15 14.59
CA ALA A 110 -10.17 0.32 13.42
C ALA A 110 -9.71 1.77 13.62
N ALA A 111 -10.53 2.59 14.29
CA ALA A 111 -10.18 3.95 14.66
C ALA A 111 -9.01 4.02 15.66
N GLN A 112 -8.84 2.98 16.47
CA GLN A 112 -7.91 2.90 17.58
C GLN A 112 -6.90 1.76 17.41
N PHE A 113 -6.53 1.42 16.17
CA PHE A 113 -5.67 0.27 15.91
C PHE A 113 -4.23 0.43 16.41
N TYR A 114 -3.78 1.66 16.63
CA TYR A 114 -2.37 1.95 16.88
C TYR A 114 -1.79 1.19 18.09
N PRO A 115 -2.42 1.18 19.28
CA PRO A 115 -1.94 0.38 20.41
C PRO A 115 -1.85 -1.12 20.10
N THR A 116 -2.75 -1.64 19.24
CA THR A 116 -2.77 -3.05 18.82
C THR A 116 -1.59 -3.41 17.91
N LEU A 117 -1.09 -2.44 17.12
CA LEU A 117 0.01 -2.65 16.17
C LEU A 117 1.36 -2.11 16.65
N PHE A 118 1.37 -1.36 17.76
CA PHE A 118 2.60 -0.79 18.31
C PHE A 118 3.61 -1.89 18.66
N GLY A 119 4.87 -1.69 18.29
CA GLY A 119 5.97 -2.64 18.46
C GLY A 119 5.96 -3.85 17.51
N ARG A 120 4.91 -4.04 16.70
CA ARG A 120 4.80 -5.14 15.75
C ARG A 120 5.21 -4.69 14.36
N THR A 121 5.85 -5.55 13.60
CA THR A 121 6.30 -5.26 12.23
C THR A 121 5.47 -6.03 11.21
N GLY A 122 5.30 -5.50 10.01
CA GLY A 122 4.46 -6.18 9.02
C GLY A 122 4.03 -5.31 7.85
N VAL A 123 2.92 -5.73 7.24
CA VAL A 123 2.21 -4.98 6.20
C VAL A 123 0.86 -4.55 6.77
N ILE A 124 0.48 -3.30 6.52
CA ILE A 124 -0.80 -2.72 6.92
C ILE A 124 -1.59 -2.28 5.68
N PHE A 125 -2.85 -2.67 5.61
CA PHE A 125 -3.83 -2.16 4.66
C PHE A 125 -4.95 -1.45 5.44
N ILE A 126 -5.34 -0.28 4.96
CA ILE A 126 -6.38 0.58 5.53
C ILE A 126 -7.41 0.82 4.45
N GLN A 127 -8.63 0.34 4.70
CA GLN A 127 -9.74 0.43 3.77
C GLN A 127 -10.51 1.73 3.96
N ASP A 128 -10.96 2.33 2.86
CA ASP A 128 -11.92 3.46 2.86
C ASP A 128 -11.45 4.64 3.75
N TYR A 129 -10.16 4.94 3.73
CA TYR A 129 -9.51 5.89 4.63
C TYR A 129 -9.62 7.36 4.18
N TRP A 130 -9.63 7.64 2.88
CA TRP A 130 -9.63 9.03 2.37
C TRP A 130 -10.64 9.24 1.23
N HIS A 131 -11.11 10.47 1.08
CA HIS A 131 -12.07 10.83 0.04
C HIS A 131 -11.41 11.02 -1.33
N ARG A 132 -11.89 10.30 -2.32
CA ARG A 132 -11.64 10.61 -3.73
C ARG A 132 -12.52 11.76 -4.18
N SER A 133 -12.10 12.45 -5.23
CA SER A 133 -12.89 13.55 -5.82
C SER A 133 -14.27 13.12 -6.34
N SER A 134 -14.46 11.83 -6.60
CA SER A 134 -15.72 11.23 -7.05
C SER A 134 -16.61 10.72 -5.92
N ASP A 135 -16.14 10.72 -4.68
CA ASP A 135 -16.86 10.11 -3.56
C ASP A 135 -18.03 10.97 -3.11
N ALA A 136 -19.09 10.32 -2.65
CA ALA A 136 -20.19 11.01 -1.98
C ALA A 136 -19.73 11.55 -0.60
N PRO A 137 -20.33 12.65 -0.11
CA PRO A 137 -20.04 13.15 1.24
C PRO A 137 -20.22 12.07 2.31
N GLY A 138 -19.23 11.93 3.20
CA GLY A 138 -19.25 10.93 4.29
C GLY A 138 -19.08 9.47 3.85
N ARG A 139 -18.69 9.21 2.59
CA ARG A 139 -18.43 7.85 2.07
C ARG A 139 -17.09 7.78 1.31
N PRO A 140 -15.95 7.82 2.03
CA PRO A 140 -14.63 7.66 1.41
C PRO A 140 -14.47 6.26 0.78
N THR A 141 -13.73 6.18 -0.32
CA THR A 141 -13.36 4.90 -0.99
C THR A 141 -11.85 4.79 -1.24
N GLY A 142 -11.08 5.68 -0.62
CA GLY A 142 -9.64 5.77 -0.76
C GLY A 142 -8.92 4.79 0.16
N ASP A 143 -8.37 3.72 -0.41
CA ASP A 143 -7.55 2.76 0.34
C ASP A 143 -6.10 3.20 0.49
N HIS A 144 -5.39 2.52 1.40
CA HIS A 144 -3.94 2.61 1.56
C HIS A 144 -3.32 1.26 1.92
N ILE A 145 -2.10 0.98 1.43
CA ILE A 145 -1.29 -0.17 1.82
C ILE A 145 0.18 0.24 1.93
N ASP A 146 0.86 -0.21 2.98
CA ASP A 146 2.26 0.11 3.26
C ASP A 146 2.90 -0.93 4.20
N VAL A 147 4.22 -0.89 4.36
CA VAL A 147 4.94 -1.61 5.43
C VAL A 147 4.86 -0.83 6.74
N TRP A 148 4.79 -1.53 7.86
CA TRP A 148 4.66 -0.98 9.22
C TRP A 148 5.80 -1.45 10.11
N ASN A 149 6.55 -0.53 10.71
CA ASN A 149 7.74 -0.86 11.52
C ASN A 149 7.51 -0.94 13.03
N GLY A 150 6.27 -1.04 13.49
CA GLY A 150 5.93 -1.00 14.92
C GLY A 150 5.71 0.40 15.47
N TYR A 151 5.97 1.43 14.68
CA TYR A 151 5.72 2.82 15.07
C TYR A 151 5.02 3.62 13.96
N ARG A 152 5.40 3.39 12.70
CA ARG A 152 4.87 4.13 11.55
C ARG A 152 4.95 3.32 10.26
N SER A 153 4.25 3.82 9.24
CA SER A 153 4.42 3.36 7.87
C SER A 153 5.68 3.95 7.19
N SER A 154 6.10 3.40 6.04
CA SER A 154 7.27 3.92 5.30
C SER A 154 7.00 5.29 4.69
N ALA A 155 5.78 5.54 4.23
CA ALA A 155 5.35 6.86 3.82
C ALA A 155 5.30 7.80 5.04
N LYS A 156 6.43 8.43 5.38
CA LYS A 156 6.55 9.37 6.53
C LYS A 156 5.46 10.44 6.53
N TRP A 157 5.05 10.89 5.34
CA TRP A 157 4.01 11.90 5.21
C TRP A 157 2.62 11.43 5.62
N LEU A 158 2.36 10.12 5.76
CA LEU A 158 1.07 9.70 6.30
C LEU A 158 0.94 10.36 7.67
N MET A 159 1.94 10.22 8.56
CA MET A 159 2.00 10.85 9.89
C MET A 159 2.03 12.39 9.89
N GLU A 160 2.68 13.04 8.93
CA GLU A 160 2.73 14.51 8.86
C GLU A 160 1.46 15.13 8.23
N TRP A 161 0.86 14.48 7.22
CA TRP A 161 -0.49 14.80 6.72
C TRP A 161 -1.57 14.54 7.79
N PHE A 162 -1.40 13.49 8.60
CA PHE A 162 -2.22 13.16 9.77
C PHE A 162 -2.19 14.22 10.88
N SER A 163 -1.35 15.26 10.79
CA SER A 163 -1.27 16.32 11.80
C SER A 163 -1.58 17.72 11.25
N TRP A 164 -1.24 18.01 9.99
CA TRP A 164 -1.25 19.38 9.45
C TRP A 164 -2.64 19.94 9.10
N LEU A 165 -3.66 19.10 8.89
CA LEU A 165 -5.03 19.54 8.58
C LEU A 165 -5.92 19.84 9.81
N GLY A 166 -5.37 19.86 11.02
CA GLY A 166 -6.18 19.98 12.25
C GLY A 166 -7.03 18.74 12.55
N TYR A 167 -6.89 17.70 11.73
CA TYR A 167 -7.36 16.35 11.99
C TYR A 167 -6.34 15.68 12.90
N TYR A 168 -6.68 15.41 14.16
CA TYR A 168 -6.05 14.25 14.80
C TYR A 168 -6.44 13.05 13.95
N SER A 169 -5.49 12.41 13.27
CA SER A 169 -5.59 11.12 12.56
C SER A 169 -6.90 10.36 12.84
N ASN A 170 -8.01 10.74 12.20
CA ASN A 170 -9.28 10.13 12.55
C ASN A 170 -9.44 8.91 11.64
N TYR A 171 -8.73 7.84 12.00
CA TYR A 171 -9.01 6.51 11.48
C TYR A 171 -10.45 6.06 11.82
N ALA A 172 -11.26 6.89 12.50
CA ALA A 172 -12.68 6.68 12.73
C ALA A 172 -13.49 6.38 11.46
N ASP A 173 -13.05 6.91 10.31
CA ASP A 173 -13.72 6.64 9.04
C ASP A 173 -13.14 5.42 8.30
N ALA A 174 -12.03 4.84 8.79
CA ALA A 174 -11.48 3.63 8.18
C ALA A 174 -12.47 2.48 8.35
N GLY A 175 -12.98 1.95 7.24
CA GLY A 175 -13.94 0.85 7.28
C GLY A 175 -13.36 -0.40 7.94
N GLN A 176 -12.09 -0.70 7.62
CA GLN A 176 -11.36 -1.85 8.17
C GLN A 176 -9.85 -1.67 8.05
N ILE A 177 -9.09 -2.27 8.96
CA ILE A 177 -7.64 -2.40 8.89
C ILE A 177 -7.26 -3.87 8.83
N TRP A 178 -6.36 -4.20 7.91
CA TRP A 178 -5.81 -5.55 7.77
C TRP A 178 -4.33 -5.46 8.08
N PHE A 179 -3.87 -6.36 8.94
CA PHE A 179 -2.47 -6.41 9.33
C PHE A 179 -1.94 -7.83 9.14
N TRP A 180 -0.82 -7.94 8.44
CA TRP A 180 -0.05 -9.18 8.36
C TRP A 180 1.27 -8.96 9.07
N GLU A 181 1.45 -9.65 10.19
CA GLU A 181 2.72 -9.60 10.90
C GLU A 181 3.81 -10.28 10.08
N VAL A 182 4.95 -9.62 9.94
CA VAL A 182 6.16 -10.13 9.30
C VAL A 182 7.32 -9.75 10.21
N LYS A 183 8.23 -10.69 10.48
CA LYS A 183 9.37 -10.48 11.38
C LYS A 183 10.67 -10.25 10.61
#